data_AF-A0A3D5VBG4-F1
#
_entry.id   AF-A0A3D5VBG4-F1
#
_cell.length_a   1.000
_cell.length_b   1.000
_cell.length_c   1.000
_cell.angle_alpha   90.00
_cell.angle_beta   90.00
_cell.angle_gamma   90.00
#
_symmetry.space_group_name_H-M   'P 1'
#
loop_
_entity.id
_entity.type
_entity.pdbx_description
1 polymer ?
#
loop_
_entity_poly.entity_id
_entity_poly.type
_entity_poly.pdbx_seq_one_letter_code
_entity_poly.pdbx_strand_id
1 'polypeptide(L)'
;KDRLEKMKNFALEELHKMQLESLQKFGVDFENWMSEKKLRQEGILEEALSYLAEAKCTYENDDAVWFCSSKFGDEKDRVLIKSDGNPTYFVPDIAYHLTKYQRGFDTMIDVLGPDHHGYVPRLKAAIQALGLDVNKLEVVYLQHVNLFSGGKQVKMSKRAGKIVTMDEVIDEVGKDAARYFFIDRRPSSHLNFDLELAKSASNENPVYYIQYAHARISSIRKKAKKAKINLKNFDTKLLRKLTLNEETEP
;
A
#
# COMPACT_ATOMS: atom_id res chain seq x y z
N LYS A 1 17.68 12.56 30.86
CA LYS A 1 17.24 13.14 29.57
C LYS A 1 18.06 12.54 28.41
N ASP A 2 19.39 12.67 28.41
CA ASP A 2 20.27 12.10 27.35
C ASP A 2 20.12 10.57 27.13
N ARG A 3 20.11 9.76 28.20
CA ARG A 3 19.90 8.30 28.09
C ARG A 3 18.56 7.90 27.47
N LEU A 4 17.48 8.60 27.81
CA LEU A 4 16.15 8.31 27.28
C LEU A 4 16.08 8.60 25.78
N GLU A 5 16.65 9.71 25.33
CA GLU A 5 16.69 10.03 23.90
C GLU A 5 17.58 9.07 23.12
N LYS A 6 18.73 8.66 23.67
CA LYS A 6 19.55 7.60 23.07
C LYS A 6 18.78 6.29 22.91
N MET A 7 18.02 5.89 23.94
CA MET A 7 17.20 4.68 23.87
C MET A 7 16.06 4.79 22.86
N LYS A 8 15.39 5.94 22.77
CA LYS A 8 14.34 6.17 21.77
C LYS A 8 14.89 6.11 20.34
N ASN A 9 16.03 6.75 20.09
CA ASN A 9 16.67 6.73 18.78
C ASN A 9 17.10 5.31 18.40
N PHE A 10 17.74 4.58 19.32
CA PHE A 10 18.09 3.18 19.11
C PHE A 10 16.87 2.33 18.78
N ALA A 11 15.79 2.44 19.55
CA ALA A 11 14.57 1.68 19.30
C ALA A 11 13.93 2.03 17.95
N LEU A 12 13.92 3.31 17.57
CA LEU A 12 13.40 3.76 16.27
C LEU A 12 14.23 3.19 15.11
N GLU A 13 15.56 3.23 15.21
CA GLU A 13 16.47 2.70 14.20
C GLU A 13 16.31 1.19 14.03
N GLU A 14 16.25 0.44 15.13
CA GLU A 14 16.05 -1.02 15.09
C GLU A 14 14.67 -1.39 14.53
N LEU A 15 13.60 -0.72 14.97
CA LEU A 15 12.26 -0.99 14.44
C LEU A 15 12.14 -0.66 12.96
N HIS A 16 12.74 0.45 12.52
CA HIS A 16 12.75 0.81 11.10
C HIS A 16 13.54 -0.21 10.29
N LYS A 17 14.71 -0.62 10.76
CA LYS A 17 15.51 -1.66 10.13
C LYS A 17 14.75 -2.99 10.00
N MET A 18 14.07 -3.43 11.07
CA MET A 18 13.23 -4.63 11.03
C MET A 18 12.13 -4.52 9.96
N GLN A 19 11.48 -3.37 9.84
CA GLN A 19 10.46 -3.14 8.80
C GLN A 19 11.04 -3.21 7.39
N LEU A 20 12.22 -2.64 7.16
CA LEU A 20 12.93 -2.70 5.87
C LEU A 20 13.29 -4.13 5.50
N GLU A 21 13.81 -4.91 6.45
CA GLU A 21 14.15 -6.31 6.23
C GLU A 21 12.91 -7.15 5.88
N SER A 22 11.78 -6.95 6.58
CA SER A 22 10.50 -7.58 6.25
C SER A 22 10.02 -7.23 4.84
N LEU A 23 10.11 -5.96 4.44
CA LEU A 23 9.74 -5.51 3.10
C LEU A 23 10.63 -6.17 2.02
N GLN A 24 11.94 -6.24 2.24
CA GLN A 24 12.87 -6.91 1.32
C GLN A 24 12.60 -8.41 1.21
N LYS A 25 12.35 -9.11 2.32
CA LYS A 25 11.90 -10.51 2.32
C LYS A 25 10.62 -10.67 1.48
N PHE A 26 9.67 -9.74 1.61
CA PHE A 26 8.46 -9.72 0.81
C PHE A 26 8.68 -9.28 -0.65
N GLY A 27 9.84 -8.71 -0.98
CA GLY A 27 10.17 -8.19 -2.32
C GLY A 27 9.51 -6.85 -2.63
N VAL A 28 9.51 -5.95 -1.65
CA VAL A 28 9.10 -4.56 -1.79
C VAL A 28 10.28 -3.68 -1.45
N ASP A 29 10.64 -2.82 -2.39
CA ASP A 29 11.72 -1.85 -2.24
C ASP A 29 11.15 -0.45 -2.49
N PHE A 30 11.46 0.48 -1.58
CA PHE A 30 11.08 1.89 -1.72
C PHE A 30 12.29 2.70 -2.19
N GLU A 31 12.10 3.48 -3.26
CA GLU A 31 13.14 4.36 -3.79
C GLU A 31 13.42 5.55 -2.87
N ASN A 32 12.41 5.99 -2.10
CA ASN A 32 12.52 7.15 -1.22
C ASN A 32 11.75 6.95 0.08
N TRP A 33 12.37 7.37 1.18
CA TRP A 33 11.81 7.39 2.53
C TRP A 33 11.69 8.82 3.03
N MET A 34 10.51 9.19 3.53
CA MET A 34 10.27 10.51 4.13
C MET A 34 10.10 10.39 5.64
N SER A 35 10.81 11.25 6.38
CA SER A 35 10.67 11.37 7.83
C SER A 35 9.83 12.58 8.19
N GLU A 36 8.83 12.42 9.04
CA GLU A 36 8.07 13.54 9.60
C GLU A 36 8.99 14.53 10.35
N LYS A 37 10.02 14.00 11.04
CA LYS A 37 11.02 14.83 11.72
C LYS A 37 11.74 15.74 10.74
N LYS A 38 12.08 15.22 9.55
CA LYS A 38 12.73 16.00 8.48
C LYS A 38 11.80 17.10 7.97
N LEU A 39 10.53 16.79 7.69
CA LEU A 39 9.53 17.78 7.26
C LEU A 39 9.39 18.94 8.25
N ARG A 40 9.41 18.64 9.56
CA ARG A 40 9.37 19.65 10.62
C ARG A 40 10.65 20.49 10.67
N GLN A 41 11.82 19.86 10.55
CA GLN A 41 13.11 20.56 10.60
C GLN A 41 13.34 21.47 9.40
N GLU A 42 12.77 21.13 8.24
CA GLU A 42 12.87 21.89 7.00
C GLU A 42 11.81 23.01 6.89
N GLY A 43 10.93 23.16 7.89
CA GLY A 43 9.92 24.23 7.91
C GLY A 43 8.72 24.01 6.99
N ILE A 44 8.54 22.78 6.48
CA ILE A 44 7.52 22.47 5.46
C ILE A 44 6.10 22.52 6.04
N LEU A 45 5.95 22.31 7.35
CA LEU A 45 4.65 22.44 8.02
C LEU A 45 4.22 23.91 8.05
N GLU A 46 5.14 24.80 8.41
CA GLU A 46 4.94 26.24 8.45
C GLU A 46 4.66 26.79 7.05
N GLU A 47 5.36 26.29 6.02
CA GLU A 47 5.09 26.60 4.61
C GLU A 47 3.64 26.26 4.21
N ALA A 48 3.20 25.03 4.50
CA ALA A 48 1.84 24.60 4.19
C ALA A 48 0.78 25.45 4.91
N LEU A 49 1.02 25.81 6.18
CA LEU A 49 0.14 26.70 6.95
C LEU A 49 0.11 28.11 6.36
N SER A 50 1.26 28.65 5.94
CA SER A 50 1.35 29.97 5.30
C SER A 50 0.54 30.02 4.02
N TYR A 51 0.65 29.01 3.16
CA TYR A 51 -0.12 28.95 1.91
C TYR A 51 -1.63 28.89 2.15
N LEU A 52 -2.09 28.13 3.15
CA LEU A 52 -3.50 28.11 3.51
C LEU A 52 -3.98 29.46 4.06
N ALA A 53 -3.14 30.15 4.84
CA ALA A 53 -3.45 31.48 5.37
C ALA A 53 -3.49 32.55 4.26
N GLU A 54 -2.52 32.56 3.36
CA GLU A 54 -2.44 33.45 2.19
C GLU A 54 -3.63 33.25 1.25
N ALA A 55 -4.06 32.00 1.07
CA ALA A 55 -5.29 31.64 0.35
C ALA A 55 -6.58 32.03 1.08
N LYS A 56 -6.49 32.66 2.27
CA LYS A 56 -7.63 33.02 3.13
C LYS A 56 -8.53 31.83 3.47
N CYS A 57 -7.89 30.67 3.62
CA CYS A 57 -8.55 29.40 3.93
C CYS A 57 -8.48 29.03 5.41
N THR A 58 -7.88 29.88 6.25
CA THR A 58 -7.81 29.67 7.70
C THR A 58 -8.55 30.76 8.47
N TYR A 59 -8.98 30.43 9.69
CA TYR A 59 -9.58 31.36 10.63
C TYR A 59 -9.28 30.93 12.08
N GLU A 60 -9.35 31.88 13.01
CA GLU A 60 -9.19 31.61 14.43
C GLU A 60 -10.56 31.43 15.09
N ASN A 61 -10.69 30.42 15.93
CA ASN A 61 -11.87 30.19 16.77
C ASN A 61 -11.50 29.30 17.96
N ASP A 62 -12.00 29.65 19.16
CA ASP A 62 -11.72 28.93 20.42
C ASP A 62 -10.21 28.72 20.69
N ASP A 63 -9.43 29.79 20.52
CA ASP A 63 -7.95 29.81 20.65
C ASP A 63 -7.22 28.82 19.70
N ALA A 64 -7.91 28.28 18.70
CA ALA A 64 -7.38 27.34 17.73
C ALA A 64 -7.41 27.93 16.31
N VAL A 65 -6.51 27.43 15.44
CA VAL A 65 -6.50 27.77 14.02
C VAL A 65 -7.21 26.68 13.24
N TRP A 66 -8.24 27.06 12.51
CA TRP A 66 -9.09 26.19 11.72
C TRP A 66 -8.84 26.38 10.24
N PHE A 67 -8.93 25.28 9.47
CA PHE A 67 -9.02 25.26 8.02
C PHE A 67 -10.50 25.19 7.63
N CYS A 68 -10.95 26.12 6.78
CA CYS A 68 -12.32 26.13 6.24
C CYS A 68 -12.52 25.06 5.14
N SER A 69 -12.20 23.80 5.45
CA SER A 69 -12.26 22.66 4.52
C SER A 69 -13.65 22.41 3.96
N SER A 70 -14.71 22.80 4.67
CA SER A 70 -16.09 22.64 4.19
C SER A 70 -16.36 23.41 2.89
N LYS A 71 -15.65 24.52 2.64
CA LYS A 71 -15.71 25.26 1.37
C LYS A 71 -15.20 24.45 0.17
N PHE A 72 -14.44 23.39 0.43
CA PHE A 72 -13.79 22.53 -0.57
C PHE A 72 -14.36 21.10 -0.56
N GLY A 73 -15.57 20.91 -0.03
CA GLY A 73 -16.29 19.64 -0.08
C GLY A 73 -15.96 18.64 1.04
N ASP A 74 -15.26 19.06 2.10
CA ASP A 74 -15.17 18.28 3.33
C ASP A 74 -16.45 18.39 4.18
N GLU A 75 -16.69 17.43 5.07
CA GLU A 75 -17.89 17.36 5.91
C GLU A 75 -17.99 18.54 6.90
N LYS A 76 -16.85 18.95 7.44
CA LYS A 76 -16.72 20.04 8.41
C LYS A 76 -15.31 20.59 8.43
N ASP A 77 -15.19 21.83 8.87
CA ASP A 77 -13.92 22.51 9.06
C ASP A 77 -13.01 21.73 10.03
N ARG A 78 -11.70 21.81 9.79
CA ARG A 78 -10.69 21.00 10.49
C ARG A 78 -9.74 21.89 11.28
N VAL A 79 -9.46 21.51 12.52
CA VAL A 79 -8.42 22.15 13.33
C VAL A 79 -7.05 21.84 12.73
N LEU A 80 -6.28 22.88 12.43
CA LEU A 80 -4.87 22.80 12.03
C LEU A 80 -3.96 22.93 13.24
N ILE A 81 -4.19 23.96 14.06
CA ILE A 81 -3.45 24.23 15.30
C ILE A 81 -4.43 24.18 16.46
N LYS A 82 -4.16 23.36 17.47
CA LYS A 82 -4.99 23.24 18.67
C LYS A 82 -4.82 24.48 19.57
N SER A 83 -5.72 24.64 20.54
CA SER A 83 -5.63 25.69 21.57
C SER A 83 -4.36 25.65 22.43
N ASP A 84 -3.66 24.50 22.46
CA ASP A 84 -2.35 24.37 23.10
C ASP A 84 -1.17 24.81 22.20
N GLY A 85 -1.44 25.37 21.03
CA GLY A 85 -0.46 25.83 20.05
C GLY A 85 0.18 24.74 19.21
N ASN A 86 -0.11 23.45 19.46
CA ASN A 86 0.49 22.36 18.69
C ASN A 86 -0.32 22.04 17.42
N PRO A 87 0.36 21.69 16.32
CA PRO A 87 -0.31 21.24 15.10
C PRO A 87 -1.02 19.90 15.32
N THR A 88 -2.13 19.69 14.62
CA THR A 88 -2.80 18.38 14.53
C THR A 88 -2.03 17.45 13.59
N TYR A 89 -2.34 16.15 13.62
CA TYR A 89 -1.79 15.17 12.67
C TYR A 89 -2.14 15.46 11.20
N PHE A 90 -3.12 16.33 10.97
CA PHE A 90 -3.51 16.71 9.62
C PHE A 90 -2.49 17.66 8.96
N VAL A 91 -1.80 18.50 9.74
CA VAL A 91 -0.82 19.46 9.18
C VAL A 91 0.37 18.74 8.54
N PRO A 92 1.01 17.74 9.18
CA PRO A 92 2.03 16.91 8.52
C PRO A 92 1.54 16.24 7.22
N ASP A 93 0.29 15.78 7.17
CA ASP A 93 -0.25 15.15 5.96
C ASP A 93 -0.39 16.15 4.80
N ILE A 94 -0.88 17.36 5.08
CA ILE A 94 -0.97 18.44 4.09
C ILE A 94 0.44 18.80 3.60
N ALA A 95 1.37 19.02 4.54
CA ALA A 95 2.75 19.36 4.24
C ALA A 95 3.42 18.28 3.39
N TYR A 96 3.24 17.00 3.73
CA TYR A 96 3.81 15.91 2.95
C TYR A 96 3.23 15.85 1.54
N HIS A 97 1.91 16.05 1.39
CA HIS A 97 1.27 16.11 0.08
C HIS A 97 1.78 17.27 -0.76
N LEU A 98 1.96 18.45 -0.18
CA LEU A 98 2.59 19.59 -0.86
C LEU A 98 3.95 19.20 -1.44
N THR A 99 4.82 18.54 -0.66
CA THR A 99 6.12 18.06 -1.20
C THR A 99 5.95 17.05 -2.32
N LYS A 100 4.94 16.18 -2.28
CA LYS A 100 4.69 15.19 -3.34
C LYS A 100 4.27 15.89 -4.64
N TYR A 101 3.47 16.96 -4.57
CA TYR A 101 3.10 17.79 -5.72
C TYR A 101 4.29 18.56 -6.30
N GLN A 102 5.15 19.13 -5.43
CA GLN A 102 6.35 19.87 -5.85
C GLN A 102 7.38 18.99 -6.60
N ARG A 103 7.32 17.66 -6.45
CA ARG A 103 8.17 16.72 -7.22
C ARG A 103 7.81 16.67 -8.71
N GLY A 104 6.65 17.19 -9.11
CA GLY A 104 6.28 17.34 -10.52
C GLY A 104 5.67 16.11 -11.20
N PHE A 105 5.22 15.11 -10.42
CA PHE A 105 4.52 13.95 -10.99
C PHE A 105 3.10 14.29 -11.46
N ASP A 106 2.61 13.53 -12.43
CA ASP A 106 1.25 13.66 -12.98
C ASP A 106 0.21 12.88 -12.19
N THR A 107 0.62 11.83 -11.50
CA THR A 107 -0.25 10.97 -10.71
C THR A 107 0.40 10.65 -9.37
N MET A 108 -0.42 10.68 -8.33
CA MET A 108 -0.07 10.34 -6.95
C MET A 108 -1.07 9.31 -6.45
N ILE A 109 -0.58 8.16 -6.02
CA ILE A 109 -1.41 7.06 -5.56
C ILE A 109 -1.17 6.85 -4.07
N ASP A 110 -2.20 7.07 -3.27
CA ASP A 110 -2.20 6.73 -1.85
C ASP A 110 -2.89 5.38 -1.64
N VAL A 111 -2.20 4.47 -0.96
CA VAL A 111 -2.73 3.14 -0.62
C VAL A 111 -3.09 3.13 0.88
N LEU A 112 -4.39 3.10 1.19
CA LEU A 112 -4.91 3.30 2.54
C LEU A 112 -5.78 2.13 3.01
N GLY A 113 -5.91 1.95 4.33
CA GLY A 113 -6.89 1.04 4.92
C GLY A 113 -8.33 1.61 4.83
N PRO A 114 -9.36 0.76 4.99
CA PRO A 114 -10.76 1.15 4.73
C PRO A 114 -11.27 2.19 5.73
N ASP A 115 -10.67 2.24 6.92
CA ASP A 115 -10.96 3.20 7.99
C ASP A 115 -10.64 4.66 7.62
N HIS A 116 -9.91 4.88 6.51
CA HIS A 116 -9.52 6.21 6.03
C HIS A 116 -10.48 6.81 5.00
N HIS A 117 -11.62 6.16 4.69
CA HIS A 117 -12.60 6.72 3.76
C HIS A 117 -13.05 8.14 4.13
N GLY A 118 -13.37 8.38 5.40
CA GLY A 118 -13.75 9.71 5.89
C GLY A 118 -12.57 10.70 6.05
N TYR A 119 -11.34 10.25 5.79
CA TYR A 119 -10.15 11.09 5.84
C TYR A 119 -9.80 11.66 4.46
N VAL A 120 -10.09 10.98 3.37
CA VAL A 120 -9.71 11.45 2.03
C VAL A 120 -10.37 12.78 1.63
N PRO A 121 -11.66 13.05 1.94
CA PRO A 121 -12.28 14.34 1.59
C PRO A 121 -11.55 15.56 2.15
N ARG A 122 -11.10 15.53 3.42
CA ARG A 122 -10.37 16.66 4.01
C ARG A 122 -9.01 16.88 3.36
N LEU A 123 -8.33 15.80 2.98
CA LEU A 123 -7.04 15.89 2.30
C LEU A 123 -7.19 16.49 0.90
N LYS A 124 -8.22 16.05 0.15
CA LYS A 124 -8.57 16.64 -1.15
C LYS A 124 -8.94 18.11 -1.02
N ALA A 125 -9.68 18.49 0.03
CA ALA A 125 -9.99 19.87 0.34
C ALA A 125 -8.72 20.72 0.55
N ALA A 126 -7.74 20.20 1.29
CA ALA A 126 -6.47 20.91 1.51
C ALA A 126 -5.67 21.08 0.21
N ILE A 127 -5.61 20.05 -0.63
CA ILE A 127 -4.96 20.12 -1.96
C ILE A 127 -5.61 21.22 -2.81
N GLN A 128 -6.94 21.26 -2.87
CA GLN A 128 -7.67 22.30 -3.61
C GLN A 128 -7.42 23.70 -3.05
N ALA A 129 -7.41 23.85 -1.72
CA ALA A 129 -7.14 25.13 -1.05
C ALA A 129 -5.71 25.66 -1.31
N LEU A 130 -4.75 24.75 -1.51
CA LEU A 130 -3.38 25.08 -1.94
C LEU A 130 -3.28 25.41 -3.44
N GLY A 131 -4.39 25.41 -4.19
CA GLY A 131 -4.41 25.67 -5.63
C GLY A 131 -3.84 24.52 -6.47
N LEU A 132 -3.74 23.32 -5.90
CA LEU A 132 -3.18 22.14 -6.55
C LEU A 132 -4.28 21.29 -7.21
N ASP A 133 -3.94 20.59 -8.30
CA ASP A 133 -4.89 19.76 -9.03
C ASP A 133 -5.22 18.48 -8.25
N VAL A 134 -6.45 18.41 -7.73
CA VAL A 134 -6.98 17.27 -6.97
C VAL A 134 -7.08 15.99 -7.80
N ASN A 135 -7.17 16.10 -9.13
CA ASN A 135 -7.32 14.94 -10.00
C ASN A 135 -6.03 14.12 -10.11
N LYS A 136 -4.89 14.70 -9.72
CA LYS A 136 -3.62 13.98 -9.60
C LYS A 136 -3.62 12.97 -8.44
N LEU A 137 -4.50 13.14 -7.44
CA LEU A 137 -4.56 12.23 -6.28
C LEU A 137 -5.58 11.11 -6.50
N GLU A 138 -5.07 9.90 -6.66
CA GLU A 138 -5.81 8.65 -6.64
C GLU A 138 -5.66 7.96 -5.28
N VAL A 139 -6.74 7.36 -4.79
CA VAL A 139 -6.71 6.60 -3.54
C VAL A 139 -7.18 5.17 -3.79
N VAL A 140 -6.35 4.21 -3.40
CA VAL A 140 -6.66 2.79 -3.40
C VAL A 140 -6.92 2.35 -1.97
N TYR A 141 -8.12 1.83 -1.70
CA TYR A 141 -8.46 1.26 -0.40
C TYR A 141 -8.18 -0.24 -0.39
N LEU A 142 -7.26 -0.67 0.46
CA LEU A 142 -7.02 -2.07 0.77
C LEU A 142 -7.97 -2.50 1.88
N GLN A 143 -8.86 -3.44 1.60
CA GLN A 143 -9.73 -4.03 2.62
C GLN A 143 -8.96 -4.93 3.60
N HIS A 144 -9.62 -5.24 4.72
CA HIS A 144 -9.05 -6.12 5.74
C HIS A 144 -8.83 -7.54 5.21
N VAL A 145 -7.74 -8.14 5.68
CA VAL A 145 -7.36 -9.53 5.42
C VAL A 145 -7.76 -10.41 6.61
N ASN A 146 -8.43 -11.52 6.33
CA ASN A 146 -8.70 -12.58 7.28
C ASN A 146 -7.78 -13.77 6.96
N LEU A 147 -6.97 -14.20 7.92
CA LEU A 147 -6.16 -15.39 7.79
C LEU A 147 -6.94 -16.62 8.25
N PHE A 148 -6.87 -17.70 7.50
CA PHE A 148 -7.45 -19.00 7.80
C PHE A 148 -6.37 -20.09 7.79
N SER A 149 -6.48 -21.05 8.69
CA SER A 149 -5.70 -22.29 8.67
C SER A 149 -6.59 -23.45 9.09
N GLY A 150 -6.57 -24.54 8.33
CA GLY A 150 -7.44 -25.70 8.57
C GLY A 150 -8.94 -25.34 8.60
N GLY A 151 -9.37 -24.41 7.74
CA GLY A 151 -10.76 -23.93 7.67
C GLY A 151 -11.22 -23.06 8.84
N LYS A 152 -10.33 -22.72 9.79
CA LYS A 152 -10.65 -21.86 10.93
C LYS A 152 -9.92 -20.53 10.83
N GLN A 153 -10.62 -19.46 11.16
CA GLN A 153 -10.02 -18.13 11.20
C GLN A 153 -8.96 -18.06 12.29
N VAL A 154 -7.75 -17.63 11.92
CA VAL A 154 -6.66 -17.39 12.85
C VAL A 154 -7.01 -16.16 13.69
N LYS A 155 -7.23 -16.37 14.99
CA LYS A 155 -7.58 -15.27 15.91
C LYS A 155 -6.35 -14.41 16.19
N MET A 156 -6.36 -13.18 15.67
CA MET A 156 -5.45 -12.12 16.09
C MET A 156 -5.99 -11.45 17.36
N SER A 157 -5.15 -11.27 18.38
CA SER A 157 -5.52 -10.58 19.62
C SER A 157 -4.49 -9.53 19.98
N LYS A 158 -4.85 -8.26 19.73
CA LYS A 158 -4.03 -7.10 20.12
C LYS A 158 -3.80 -7.01 21.63
N ARG A 159 -4.74 -7.48 22.46
CA ARG A 159 -4.65 -7.43 23.94
C ARG A 159 -3.87 -8.60 24.55
N ALA A 160 -3.84 -9.75 23.88
CA ALA A 160 -3.06 -10.92 24.32
C ALA A 160 -1.67 -10.98 23.66
N GLY A 161 -1.28 -9.94 22.90
CA GLY A 161 0.01 -9.87 22.21
C GLY A 161 0.17 -10.83 21.03
N LYS A 162 -0.90 -11.49 20.58
CA LYS A 162 -0.86 -12.47 19.49
C LYS A 162 -1.21 -11.80 18.17
N ILE A 163 -0.19 -11.24 17.53
CA ILE A 163 -0.24 -10.73 16.15
C ILE A 163 0.40 -11.76 15.22
N VAL A 164 -0.10 -11.86 13.99
CA VAL A 164 0.60 -12.61 12.94
C VAL A 164 1.41 -11.59 12.14
N THR A 165 2.71 -11.81 12.05
CA THR A 165 3.62 -10.92 11.33
C THR A 165 3.71 -11.28 9.85
N MET A 166 4.12 -10.33 9.01
CA MET A 166 4.38 -10.62 7.60
C MET A 166 5.46 -11.68 7.42
N ASP A 167 6.51 -11.62 8.25
CA ASP A 167 7.60 -12.61 8.24
C ASP A 167 7.09 -14.02 8.53
N GLU A 168 6.24 -14.20 9.54
CA GLU A 168 5.63 -15.51 9.82
C GLU A 168 4.79 -16.04 8.65
N VAL A 169 4.05 -15.16 7.95
CA VAL A 169 3.29 -15.58 6.75
C VAL A 169 4.24 -16.02 5.65
N ILE A 170 5.30 -15.25 5.39
CA ILE A 170 6.31 -15.57 4.35
C ILE A 170 7.04 -16.87 4.68
N ASP A 171 7.44 -17.07 5.94
CA ASP A 171 8.14 -18.27 6.37
C ASP A 171 7.24 -19.52 6.26
N GLU A 172 5.94 -19.36 6.50
CA GLU A 172 4.96 -20.44 6.45
C GLU A 172 4.60 -20.85 5.01
N VAL A 173 4.33 -19.90 4.10
CA VAL A 173 3.79 -20.18 2.75
C VAL A 173 4.76 -19.91 1.61
N GLY A 174 5.86 -19.21 1.88
CA GLY A 174 6.80 -18.71 0.89
C GLY A 174 6.39 -17.36 0.28
N LYS A 175 7.40 -16.58 -0.12
CA LYS A 175 7.25 -15.23 -0.70
C LYS A 175 6.27 -15.18 -1.88
N ASP A 176 6.42 -16.07 -2.85
CA ASP A 176 5.63 -16.02 -4.09
C ASP A 176 4.15 -16.31 -3.82
N ALA A 177 3.87 -17.29 -2.97
CA ALA A 177 2.50 -17.59 -2.59
C ALA A 177 1.88 -16.44 -1.79
N ALA A 178 2.58 -15.91 -0.79
CA ALA A 178 2.12 -14.75 -0.04
C ALA A 178 1.74 -13.60 -0.98
N ARG A 179 2.65 -13.21 -1.89
CA ARG A 179 2.42 -12.13 -2.85
C ARG A 179 1.22 -12.39 -3.75
N TYR A 180 1.12 -13.59 -4.33
CA TYR A 180 0.02 -13.94 -5.22
C TYR A 180 -1.32 -13.83 -4.51
N PHE A 181 -1.47 -14.46 -3.34
CA PHE A 181 -2.73 -14.47 -2.61
C PHE A 181 -3.13 -13.07 -2.12
N PHE A 182 -2.18 -12.19 -1.79
CA PHE A 182 -2.50 -10.79 -1.45
C PHE A 182 -3.05 -9.97 -2.62
N ILE A 183 -2.78 -10.36 -3.88
CA ILE A 183 -3.24 -9.63 -5.08
C ILE A 183 -4.30 -10.39 -5.90
N ASP A 184 -4.65 -11.61 -5.49
CA ASP A 184 -5.64 -12.47 -6.19
C ASP A 184 -7.05 -11.87 -6.18
N ARG A 185 -7.31 -10.91 -5.28
CA ARG A 185 -8.60 -10.22 -5.17
C ARG A 185 -8.46 -8.73 -5.43
N ARG A 186 -9.57 -8.12 -5.84
CA ARG A 186 -9.66 -6.67 -5.97
C ARG A 186 -9.36 -6.01 -4.62
N PRO A 187 -8.61 -4.89 -4.58
CA PRO A 187 -8.29 -4.17 -3.36
C PRO A 187 -9.49 -3.88 -2.45
N SER A 188 -10.63 -3.57 -3.06
CA SER A 188 -11.88 -3.21 -2.40
C SER A 188 -12.67 -4.40 -1.82
N SER A 189 -12.18 -5.63 -1.96
CA SER A 189 -12.85 -6.85 -1.49
C SER A 189 -12.14 -7.42 -0.26
N HIS A 190 -12.92 -7.94 0.70
CA HIS A 190 -12.34 -8.71 1.80
C HIS A 190 -11.52 -9.88 1.27
N LEU A 191 -10.29 -10.01 1.76
CA LEU A 191 -9.40 -11.09 1.38
C LEU A 191 -9.41 -12.16 2.47
N ASN A 192 -9.87 -13.36 2.12
CA ASN A 192 -9.71 -14.53 2.97
C ASN A 192 -8.48 -15.31 2.49
N PHE A 193 -7.40 -15.24 3.24
CA PHE A 193 -6.14 -15.91 2.95
C PHE A 193 -6.12 -17.28 3.62
N ASP A 194 -6.16 -18.36 2.85
CA ASP A 194 -6.01 -19.73 3.35
C ASP A 194 -4.54 -20.18 3.32
N LEU A 195 -3.95 -20.32 4.51
CA LEU A 195 -2.55 -20.71 4.67
C LEU A 195 -2.28 -22.15 4.21
N GLU A 196 -3.24 -23.08 4.38
CA GLU A 196 -3.06 -24.47 3.96
C GLU A 196 -3.11 -24.59 2.45
N LEU A 197 -4.05 -23.87 1.81
CA LEU A 197 -4.12 -23.82 0.35
C LEU A 197 -2.83 -23.24 -0.24
N ALA A 198 -2.33 -22.13 0.33
CA ALA A 198 -1.12 -21.46 -0.14
C ALA A 198 0.15 -22.34 -0.04
N LYS A 199 0.22 -23.22 0.97
CA LYS A 199 1.30 -24.21 1.13
C LYS A 199 1.15 -25.44 0.24
N SER A 200 -0.07 -25.75 -0.18
CA SER A 200 -0.35 -27.05 -0.81
C SER A 200 0.30 -27.17 -2.19
N ALA A 201 0.84 -28.35 -2.49
CA ALA A 201 1.35 -28.72 -3.82
C ALA A 201 0.23 -29.39 -4.64
N SER A 202 -0.88 -28.68 -4.84
CA SER A 202 -2.09 -29.19 -5.50
C SER A 202 -2.49 -28.29 -6.66
N ASN A 203 -3.33 -28.81 -7.57
CA ASN A 203 -3.89 -28.00 -8.66
C ASN A 203 -4.87 -26.92 -8.18
N GLU A 204 -5.33 -26.99 -6.93
CA GLU A 204 -6.18 -25.96 -6.33
C GLU A 204 -5.37 -24.72 -5.91
N ASN A 205 -4.07 -24.89 -5.65
CA ASN A 205 -3.17 -23.77 -5.39
C ASN A 205 -2.74 -23.12 -6.72
N PRO A 206 -3.20 -21.89 -7.02
CA PRO A 206 -2.90 -21.24 -8.29
C PRO A 206 -1.40 -20.99 -8.49
N VAL A 207 -0.67 -20.74 -7.40
CA VAL A 207 0.77 -20.49 -7.44
C VAL A 207 1.50 -21.75 -7.88
N TYR A 208 1.18 -22.88 -7.23
CA TYR A 208 1.73 -24.18 -7.60
C TYR A 208 1.38 -24.52 -9.05
N TYR A 209 0.12 -24.33 -9.46
CA TYR A 209 -0.35 -24.65 -10.80
C TYR A 209 0.40 -23.86 -11.89
N ILE A 210 0.57 -22.54 -11.69
CA ILE A 210 1.31 -21.67 -12.61
C ILE A 210 2.79 -22.08 -12.69
N GLN A 211 3.44 -22.29 -11.54
CA GLN A 211 4.85 -22.71 -11.48
C GLN A 211 5.06 -24.10 -12.13
N TYR A 212 4.13 -25.02 -11.89
CA TYR A 212 4.15 -26.36 -12.49
C TYR A 212 3.98 -26.30 -14.01
N ALA A 213 3.05 -25.49 -14.53
CA ALA A 213 2.89 -25.25 -15.96
C ALA A 213 4.19 -24.70 -16.58
N HIS A 214 4.80 -23.69 -15.95
CA HIS A 214 6.09 -23.13 -16.37
C HIS A 214 7.21 -24.18 -16.39
N ALA A 215 7.31 -25.01 -15.34
CA ALA A 215 8.29 -26.09 -15.26
C ALA A 215 8.09 -27.13 -16.37
N ARG A 216 6.85 -27.50 -16.69
CA ARG A 216 6.53 -28.42 -17.79
C ARG A 216 6.93 -27.85 -19.15
N ILE A 217 6.59 -26.59 -19.42
CA ILE A 217 6.97 -25.91 -20.67
C ILE A 217 8.49 -25.87 -20.81
N SER A 218 9.21 -25.50 -19.75
CA SER A 218 10.68 -25.47 -19.71
C SER A 218 11.30 -26.85 -19.94
N SER A 219 10.71 -27.89 -19.34
CA SER A 219 11.14 -29.28 -19.54
C SER A 219 10.95 -29.74 -20.99
N ILE A 220 9.80 -29.42 -21.61
CA ILE A 220 9.53 -29.72 -23.03
C ILE A 220 10.53 -29.01 -23.93
N ARG A 221 10.81 -27.72 -23.69
CA ARG A 221 11.83 -26.97 -24.45
C ARG A 221 13.21 -27.61 -24.34
N LYS A 222 13.61 -28.04 -23.14
CA LYS A 222 14.89 -28.74 -22.92
C LYS A 222 14.94 -30.07 -23.67
N LYS A 223 13.85 -30.85 -23.66
CA LYS A 223 13.73 -32.11 -24.42
C LYS A 223 13.81 -31.87 -25.93
N ALA A 224 13.10 -30.88 -26.45
CA ALA A 224 13.13 -30.51 -27.87
C ALA A 224 14.56 -30.13 -28.31
N LYS A 225 15.26 -29.30 -27.52
CA LYS A 225 16.66 -28.94 -27.78
C LYS A 225 17.57 -30.17 -27.81
N LYS A 226 17.42 -31.10 -26.86
CA LYS A 226 18.21 -32.35 -26.82
C LYS A 226 17.92 -33.24 -28.03
N ALA A 227 16.66 -33.30 -28.48
CA ALA A 227 16.25 -34.02 -29.67
C ALA A 227 16.56 -33.29 -30.99
N LYS A 228 17.22 -32.13 -30.94
CA LYS A 228 17.52 -31.27 -32.11
C LYS A 228 16.25 -30.87 -32.90
N ILE A 229 15.11 -30.75 -32.21
CA ILE A 229 13.86 -30.27 -32.80
C ILE A 229 13.90 -28.74 -32.81
N ASN A 230 13.85 -28.14 -34.00
CA ASN A 230 13.68 -26.70 -34.14
C ASN A 230 12.23 -26.32 -33.84
N LEU A 231 12.03 -25.58 -32.74
CA LEU A 231 10.75 -24.96 -32.43
C LEU A 231 10.49 -23.88 -33.48
N LYS A 232 9.48 -24.09 -34.33
CA LYS A 232 9.02 -23.06 -35.28
C LYS A 232 8.34 -21.93 -34.53
N ASN A 233 8.36 -20.74 -35.11
CA ASN A 233 7.54 -19.63 -34.62
C ASN A 233 6.06 -20.04 -34.63
N PHE A 234 5.34 -19.62 -33.60
CA PHE A 234 3.91 -19.86 -33.49
C PHE A 234 3.18 -19.13 -34.63
N ASP A 235 2.37 -19.86 -35.40
CA ASP A 235 1.50 -19.32 -36.45
C ASP A 235 0.07 -19.26 -35.92
N THR A 236 -0.51 -18.05 -35.83
CA THR A 236 -1.87 -17.84 -35.33
C THR A 236 -2.92 -18.56 -36.18
N LYS A 237 -2.62 -18.93 -37.44
CA LYS A 237 -3.51 -19.79 -38.25
C LYS A 237 -3.73 -21.17 -37.61
N LEU A 238 -2.82 -21.64 -36.74
CA LEU A 238 -2.97 -22.88 -36.01
C LEU A 238 -4.08 -22.82 -34.95
N LEU A 239 -4.46 -21.62 -34.50
CA LEU A 239 -5.60 -21.45 -33.59
C LEU A 239 -6.92 -21.85 -34.24
N ARG A 240 -7.02 -21.88 -35.57
CA ARG A 240 -8.20 -22.39 -36.29
C ARG A 240 -8.47 -23.88 -36.05
N LYS A 241 -7.52 -24.59 -35.42
CA LYS A 241 -7.67 -25.98 -35.02
C LYS A 241 -8.34 -26.14 -33.65
N LEU A 242 -8.47 -25.05 -32.89
CA LEU A 242 -9.26 -25.00 -31.67
C LEU A 242 -10.71 -24.81 -32.10
N THR A 243 -11.48 -25.88 -32.07
CA THR A 243 -12.86 -25.93 -32.57
C THR A 243 -13.88 -26.13 -31.45
N LEU A 244 -13.42 -26.36 -30.22
CA LEU A 244 -14.30 -26.48 -29.07
C LEU A 244 -14.66 -25.07 -28.58
N ASN A 245 -15.92 -24.89 -28.18
CA ASN A 245 -16.40 -23.60 -27.68
C ASN A 245 -15.56 -23.09 -26.50
N GLU A 246 -15.15 -24.00 -25.61
CA GLU A 246 -14.29 -23.76 -24.45
C GLU A 246 -12.86 -23.29 -24.80
N GLU A 247 -12.42 -23.49 -26.04
CA GLU A 247 -11.10 -23.07 -26.53
C GLU A 247 -11.14 -21.75 -27.30
N THR A 248 -12.34 -21.28 -27.67
CA THR A 248 -12.57 -20.12 -28.55
C THR A 248 -13.20 -18.91 -27.86
N GLU A 249 -13.69 -19.05 -26.63
CA GLU A 249 -14.17 -17.93 -25.81
C GLU A 249 -13.18 -17.63 -24.67
N PRO A 250 -12.89 -16.33 -24.40
CA PRO A 250 -11.95 -15.90 -23.35
C PRO A 250 -12.50 -16.02 -21.92
#